data_AF-A0A7G8EZZ8-F1
#
_entry.id   AF-A0A7G8EZZ8-F1
#
_cell.length_a   1.000
_cell.length_b   1.000
_cell.length_c   1.000
_cell.angle_alpha   90.00
_cell.angle_beta   90.00
_cell.angle_gamma   90.00
#
_symmetry.space_group_name_H-M   'P 1'
#
loop_
_entity.id
_entity.type
_entity.pdbx_description
1 polymer ?
#
loop_
_entity_poly.entity_id
_entity_poly.type
_entity_poly.pdbx_seq_one_letter_code
_entity_poly.pdbx_strand_id
1 'polypeptide(L)' 'MSKASKLIKAIDEALNRFDTFGDDPDSFVINLILELEVEIEEVLDNGKPKQFQTIYVERDRARIKEKILNHVMAQNHPTK' A
#
# COMPACT_ATOMS: atom_id res chain seq x y z
N MET A 1 -6.28 17.59 3.70
CA MET A 1 -6.44 16.11 3.54
C MET A 1 -6.84 15.52 4.89
N SER A 2 -7.58 14.40 4.90
CA SER A 2 -7.77 13.63 6.14
C SER A 2 -6.44 12.97 6.55
N LYS A 3 -6.27 12.57 7.82
CA LYS A 3 -5.08 11.83 8.28
C LYS A 3 -4.87 10.54 7.47
N ALA A 4 -5.95 9.80 7.22
CA ALA A 4 -5.92 8.63 6.34
C ALA A 4 -5.43 8.98 4.93
N SER A 5 -5.96 10.05 4.31
CA SER A 5 -5.50 10.50 2.98
C SER A 5 -4.04 10.93 2.97
N LYS A 6 -3.53 11.51 4.07
CA LYS A 6 -2.12 11.88 4.22
C LYS A 6 -1.24 10.63 4.26
N LEU A 7 -1.60 9.64 5.09
CA LEU A 7 -0.90 8.35 5.16
C LEU A 7 -0.87 7.65 3.80
N ILE A 8 -2.02 7.58 3.10
CA ILE A 8 -2.09 6.96 1.76
C ILE A 8 -1.13 7.65 0.78
N LYS A 9 -1.12 8.99 0.77
CA LYS A 9 -0.20 9.77 -0.08
C LYS A 9 1.27 9.49 0.28
N ALA A 10 1.59 9.40 1.56
CA ALA A 10 2.95 9.10 2.02
C ALA A 10 3.39 7.68 1.63
N ILE A 11 2.48 6.68 1.70
CA ILE A 11 2.73 5.33 1.19
C ILE A 11 3.04 5.36 -0.30
N ASP A 12 2.20 6.03 -1.10
CA ASP A 12 2.40 6.13 -2.56
C ASP A 12 3.74 6.82 -2.88
N GLU A 13 4.06 7.92 -2.20
CA GLU A 13 5.35 8.61 -2.35
C GLU A 13 6.53 7.72 -1.98
N ALA A 14 6.41 6.95 -0.89
CA ALA A 14 7.47 6.06 -0.44
C ALA A 14 7.73 4.90 -1.41
N LEU A 15 6.67 4.29 -1.94
CA LEU A 15 6.74 3.22 -2.93
C LEU A 15 7.31 3.71 -4.27
N ASN A 16 6.94 4.92 -4.71
CA ASN A 16 7.39 5.48 -5.98
C ASN A 16 8.90 5.80 -6.02
N ARG A 17 9.63 5.71 -4.91
CA ARG A 17 11.09 5.91 -4.87
C ARG A 17 11.87 4.67 -5.30
N PHE A 18 11.23 3.51 -5.41
CA PHE A 18 11.87 2.27 -5.81
C PHE A 18 11.62 1.99 -7.30
N ASP A 19 12.69 1.84 -8.07
CA ASP A 19 12.59 1.44 -9.48
C ASP A 19 12.20 -0.05 -9.64
N THR A 20 12.48 -0.86 -8.62
CA THR A 20 12.13 -2.29 -8.56
C THR A 20 12.05 -2.77 -7.10
N PHE A 21 11.25 -3.81 -6.86
CA PHE A 21 11.12 -4.49 -5.56
C PHE A 21 11.81 -5.87 -5.52
N GLY A 22 12.46 -6.27 -6.62
CA GLY A 22 13.16 -7.56 -6.70
C GLY A 22 12.23 -8.77 -6.58
N ASP A 23 12.78 -9.90 -6.12
CA ASP A 23 12.07 -11.18 -5.97
C ASP A 23 11.32 -11.31 -4.64
N ASP A 24 11.57 -10.41 -3.69
CA ASP A 24 10.92 -10.39 -2.37
C ASP A 24 10.44 -8.97 -2.00
N PRO A 25 9.33 -8.49 -2.61
CA PRO A 25 8.76 -7.18 -2.31
C PRO A 25 8.34 -7.00 -0.85
N ASP A 26 7.98 -8.09 -0.15
CA ASP A 26 7.51 -8.05 1.22
C ASP A 26 8.62 -7.65 2.21
N SER A 27 9.89 -7.88 1.85
CA SER A 27 11.06 -7.44 2.64
C SER A 27 11.12 -5.92 2.88
N PHE A 28 10.47 -5.11 2.03
CA PHE A 28 10.44 -3.65 2.16
C PHE A 28 9.43 -3.15 3.20
N VAL A 29 8.45 -3.99 3.58
CA VAL A 29 7.30 -3.58 4.41
C VAL A 29 7.75 -3.06 5.78
N ILE A 30 8.67 -3.75 6.45
CA ILE A 30 9.13 -3.34 7.79
C ILE A 30 9.79 -1.96 7.74
N ASN A 31 10.67 -1.73 6.75
CA ASN A 31 11.36 -0.46 6.61
C ASN A 31 10.39 0.68 6.29
N LEU A 32 9.40 0.44 5.43
CA LEU A 32 8.37 1.42 5.10
C LEU A 32 7.44 1.71 6.28
N ILE A 33 7.11 0.71 7.11
CA ILE A 33 6.35 0.93 8.35
C ILE A 33 7.12 1.85 9.30
N LEU A 34 8.41 1.58 9.50
CA LEU A 34 9.26 2.40 10.37
C LEU A 34 9.40 3.84 9.83
N GLU A 35 9.52 4.02 8.52
CA GLU A 35 9.58 5.35 7.92
C GLU A 35 8.26 6.13 8.09
N LEU A 36 7.13 5.44 8.01
CA LEU A 36 5.79 6.04 8.04
C LEU A 36 5.14 6.01 9.43
N GLU A 37 5.91 5.69 10.48
CA GLU A 37 5.42 5.49 11.85
C GLU A 37 4.59 6.69 12.33
N VAL A 38 5.07 7.92 12.08
CA VAL A 38 4.37 9.15 12.46
C VAL A 38 3.00 9.27 11.79
N GLU A 39 2.91 9.08 10.48
CA GLU A 39 1.64 9.11 9.75
C GLU A 39 0.67 8.01 10.21
N ILE A 40 1.20 6.84 10.58
CA ILE A 40 0.42 5.72 11.11
C ILE A 40 -0.14 6.08 12.49
N GLU A 41 0.67 6.59 13.40
CA GLU A 41 0.25 7.06 14.73
C GLU A 41 -0.81 8.17 14.63
N GLU A 42 -0.62 9.14 13.72
CA GLU A 42 -1.60 10.21 13.50
C GLU A 42 -2.99 9.70 13.11
N VAL A 43 -3.04 8.56 12.40
CA VAL A 43 -4.28 7.88 12.03
C VAL A 43 -4.86 7.09 13.21
N LEU A 44 -4.02 6.42 14.01
CA LEU A 44 -4.45 5.59 15.13
C LEU A 44 -5.00 6.45 16.29
N ASP A 45 -4.30 7.51 16.67
CA ASP A 45 -4.63 8.32 17.85
C ASP A 45 -5.89 9.19 17.66
N ASN A 46 -6.17 9.60 16.42
CA ASN A 46 -7.26 10.54 16.11
C ASN A 46 -8.29 9.97 15.13
N GLY A 47 -8.23 8.65 14.91
CA GLY A 47 -9.00 7.92 13.92
C GLY A 47 -10.51 7.94 14.18
N LYS A 48 -11.23 8.91 13.61
CA LYS A 48 -12.71 8.81 13.55
C LYS A 48 -13.10 7.60 12.69
N PRO A 49 -14.23 6.92 12.94
CA PRO A 49 -14.67 5.76 12.14
C PRO A 49 -14.68 6.01 10.61
N LYS A 50 -14.97 7.24 10.19
CA LYS A 50 -14.97 7.66 8.78
C LYS A 50 -13.57 7.71 8.15
N GLN A 51 -12.50 7.88 8.93
CA GLN A 51 -11.12 7.84 8.44
C GLN A 51 -10.66 6.39 8.16
N PHE A 52 -11.06 5.45 9.03
CA PHE A 52 -10.83 4.01 8.79
C PHE A 52 -11.55 3.52 7.53
N GLN A 53 -12.73 4.06 7.21
CA GLN A 53 -13.41 3.76 5.95
C GLN A 53 -12.53 4.03 4.72
N THR A 54 -11.79 5.15 4.72
CA THR A 54 -10.85 5.48 3.63
C THR A 54 -9.72 4.45 3.53
N ILE A 55 -9.17 4.02 4.67
CA ILE A 55 -8.11 3.00 4.72
C ILE A 55 -8.64 1.66 4.19
N TYR A 56 -9.84 1.26 4.59
CA TYR A 56 -10.45 0.02 4.10
C TYR A 56 -10.66 0.04 2.58
N VAL A 57 -11.15 1.16 2.04
CA VAL A 57 -11.34 1.33 0.59
C VAL A 57 -10.02 1.23 -0.15
N GLU A 58 -8.96 1.91 0.30
CA GLU A 58 -7.66 1.83 -0.38
C GLU A 58 -6.99 0.46 -0.25
N ARG A 59 -7.11 -0.20 0.90
CA ARG A 59 -6.66 -1.60 1.06
C ARG A 59 -7.37 -2.52 0.07
N ASP A 60 -8.68 -2.38 -0.08
CA ASP A 60 -9.45 -3.21 -0.99
C ASP A 60 -9.13 -2.89 -2.47
N ARG A 61 -8.87 -1.62 -2.80
CA ARG A 61 -8.32 -1.21 -4.12
C ARG A 61 -6.96 -1.87 -4.39
N ALA A 62 -6.04 -1.87 -3.43
CA ALA A 62 -4.74 -2.51 -3.58
C ALA A 62 -4.88 -4.02 -3.85
N ARG A 63 -5.74 -4.71 -3.10
CA ARG A 63 -6.06 -6.14 -3.32
C ARG A 63 -6.65 -6.43 -4.70
N ILE A 64 -7.54 -5.55 -5.19
CA ILE A 64 -8.11 -5.70 -6.54
C ILE A 64 -7.02 -5.51 -7.60
N LYS A 65 -6.17 -4.49 -7.45
CA LYS A 65 -5.03 -4.24 -8.36
C LYS A 65 -4.10 -5.44 -8.41
N GLU A 66 -3.69 -5.96 -7.25
CA GLU A 66 -2.85 -7.15 -7.14
C GLU A 66 -3.45 -8.34 -7.92
N LYS A 67 -4.73 -8.65 -7.71
CA LYS A 67 -5.41 -9.73 -8.44
C LYS A 67 -5.41 -9.54 -9.95
N ILE A 68 -5.62 -8.31 -10.43
CA ILE A 68 -5.59 -8.00 -11.87
C ILE A 68 -4.17 -8.19 -12.41
N LEU A 69 -3.15 -7.70 -11.72
CA LEU A 69 -1.75 -7.85 -12.14
C LEU A 69 -1.32 -9.32 -12.17
N ASN A 70 -1.68 -10.10 -11.14
CA ASN A 70 -1.44 -11.54 -11.11
C ASN A 70 -2.14 -12.26 -12.26
N HIS A 71 -3.36 -11.85 -12.63
CA HIS A 71 -4.05 -12.39 -13.80
C HIS A 71 -3.32 -12.10 -15.11
N VAL A 72 -2.77 -10.89 -15.27
CA VAL A 72 -1.93 -10.53 -16.43
C VAL A 72 -0.65 -11.37 -16.47
N MET A 73 0.05 -11.51 -15.33
CA MET A 73 1.26 -12.32 -15.23
C MET A 73 1.00 -13.79 -15.59
N ALA A 74 -0.10 -14.36 -15.10
CA ALA A 74 -0.48 -15.73 -15.40
C ALA A 74 -0.74 -15.98 -16.89
N GLN A 75 -1.26 -14.99 -17.62
CA GLN A 75 -1.45 -15.10 -19.08
C GLN A 75 -0.16 -14.94 -19.89
N ASN A 76 0.87 -14.31 -19.30
CA ASN A 76 2.14 -14.05 -19.97
C ASN A 76 3.21 -15.12 -19.70
N HIS A 77 2.90 -16.13 -18.89
CA HIS A 77 3.66 -17.36 -18.79
C HIS A 77 3.06 -18.41 -19.74
N PRO A 78 3.53 -18.54 -21.00
CA PRO A 78 3.19 -19.71 -21.79
C PRO A 78 3.75 -20.92 -21.06
N THR A 79 2.85 -21.82 -20.65
CA THR A 79 3.18 -23.20 -20.30
C THR A 79 4.15 -23.73 -21.36
N LYS A 80 5.39 -24.02 -20.95
CA LYS A 80 6.25 -24.94 -21.69
C LYS A 80 5.75 -26.35 -21.51
#